data_AF-A0AA92C5F4-F1
#
_entry.id   AF-A0AA92C5F4-F1
#
_cell.length_a   1.000
_cell.length_b   1.000
_cell.length_c   1.000
_cell.angle_alpha   90.00
_cell.angle_beta   90.00
_cell.angle_gamma   90.00
#
_symmetry.space_group_name_H-M   'P 1'
#
loop_
_entity.id
_entity.type
_entity.pdbx_description
1 polymer ?
#
loop_
_entity_poly.entity_id
_entity_poly.type
_entity_poly.pdbx_seq_one_letter_code
_entity_poly.pdbx_strand_id
1 'polypeptide(L)'
;MTIPDIKLPPRPLKLKRGVLSIPFAYYFSPLILLALAVFMLWAEGPGIIRDYKISQNPVEIEDGDLNGSCKTRKAVFTTCNAKLAYDYQGKHYNSDVEVMFVDMHSGDYEAGLFISGSDPQLATISLGLDMLWNRIITLAILFVLLGFGGIALLFALVRFFRAKAKLGEAQPLTLLPVALTNATKKRGGLFLTYSDTIRDNKTKRQSFSLLGKDEVPFIIGQSEKHDIALAAWQKNNPLPVLLDDRLERIELTDAERAQALSAVAANTAVSEGARTTGTQPQKSAGASALQGLKAFGIIILLMIVGLGGYWLWYVTAAPSQFTSPAMDINNLMPGPINKWGCAQLQKRFGDQNAPFGCTAGDYRSWK
;
A
#
# COMPACT_ATOMS: atom_id res chain seq x y z
N MET A 1 34.37 -3.81 17.23
CA MET A 1 34.77 -3.98 15.82
C MET A 1 35.52 -2.73 15.40
N THR A 2 36.78 -2.86 15.01
CA THR A 2 37.63 -1.74 14.60
C THR A 2 37.41 -1.47 13.12
N ILE A 3 36.97 -0.25 12.77
CA ILE A 3 37.03 0.22 11.39
C ILE A 3 38.53 0.29 11.05
N PRO A 4 38.99 -0.26 9.91
CA PRO A 4 40.38 -0.13 9.51
C PRO A 4 40.76 1.37 9.49
N ASP A 5 41.94 1.71 10.00
CA ASP A 5 42.42 3.10 10.08
C ASP A 5 42.78 3.61 8.68
N ILE A 6 41.74 3.86 7.89
CA ILE A 6 41.83 4.41 6.55
C ILE A 6 41.91 5.93 6.70
N LYS A 7 43.13 6.45 6.54
CA LYS A 7 43.39 7.89 6.54
C LYS A 7 42.86 8.50 5.25
N LEU A 8 41.65 9.05 5.30
CA LEU A 8 41.13 9.90 4.24
C LEU A 8 41.72 11.30 4.34
N PRO A 9 42.01 11.97 3.20
CA PRO A 9 42.52 13.33 3.23
C PRO A 9 41.45 14.27 3.83
N PRO A 10 41.84 15.29 4.60
CA PRO A 10 40.90 16.18 5.28
C PRO A 10 40.15 17.14 4.33
N ARG A 11 40.44 17.08 3.02
CA ARG A 11 39.78 17.91 1.99
C ARG A 11 38.39 17.37 1.63
N PRO A 12 37.47 18.22 1.14
CA PRO A 12 36.20 17.77 0.60
C PRO A 12 36.41 16.81 -0.59
N LEU A 13 35.72 15.66 -0.57
CA LEU A 13 35.80 14.61 -1.58
C LEU A 13 34.44 14.38 -2.23
N LYS A 14 34.46 13.97 -3.50
CA LYS A 14 33.26 13.64 -4.28
C LYS A 14 33.08 12.12 -4.36
N LEU A 15 31.83 11.70 -4.52
CA LEU A 15 31.47 10.31 -4.74
C LEU A 15 31.06 10.10 -6.21
N LYS A 16 31.47 8.97 -6.79
CA LYS A 16 31.18 8.62 -8.18
C LYS A 16 29.66 8.62 -8.43
N ARG A 17 29.22 9.29 -9.49
CA ARG A 17 27.80 9.30 -9.89
C ARG A 17 27.38 7.91 -10.39
N GLY A 18 26.12 7.54 -10.13
CA GLY A 18 25.55 6.29 -10.65
C GLY A 18 25.75 5.06 -9.76
N VAL A 19 26.49 5.17 -8.65
CA VAL A 19 26.71 4.06 -7.70
C VAL A 19 25.45 3.67 -6.92
N LEU A 20 24.54 4.63 -6.68
CA LEU A 20 23.23 4.36 -6.11
C LEU A 20 22.21 4.02 -7.20
N SER A 21 21.50 2.91 -6.98
CA SER A 21 20.42 2.45 -7.85
C SER A 21 19.17 2.18 -7.01
N ILE A 22 18.02 2.07 -7.69
CA ILE A 22 16.81 1.49 -7.09
C ILE A 22 16.28 0.44 -8.06
N PRO A 23 15.53 -0.57 -7.58
CA PRO A 23 14.99 -1.59 -8.47
C PRO A 23 14.03 -0.97 -9.49
N PHE A 24 14.04 -1.50 -10.72
CA PHE A 24 13.27 -0.96 -11.85
C PHE A 24 11.78 -0.75 -11.53
N ALA A 25 11.18 -1.68 -10.78
CA ALA A 25 9.78 -1.62 -10.38
C ALA A 25 9.41 -0.35 -9.59
N TYR A 26 10.34 0.21 -8.79
CA TYR A 26 10.09 1.40 -8.00
C TYR A 26 9.96 2.69 -8.83
N TYR A 27 10.46 2.71 -10.07
CA TYR A 27 10.30 3.86 -10.96
C TYR A 27 8.86 3.98 -11.48
N PHE A 28 8.23 2.85 -11.80
CA PHE A 28 6.90 2.82 -12.42
C PHE A 28 5.79 2.59 -11.41
N SER A 29 6.06 2.00 -10.25
CA SER A 29 5.05 1.75 -9.23
C SER A 29 4.24 2.99 -8.81
N PRO A 30 4.81 4.18 -8.56
CA PRO A 30 3.98 5.34 -8.20
C PRO A 30 3.04 5.76 -9.33
N LEU A 31 3.49 5.71 -10.58
CA LEU A 31 2.66 6.05 -11.75
C LEU A 31 1.53 5.05 -11.95
N ILE A 32 1.82 3.75 -11.80
CA ILE A 32 0.82 2.68 -11.91
C ILE A 32 -0.23 2.83 -10.80
N LEU A 33 0.17 3.07 -9.55
CA LEU A 33 -0.77 3.24 -8.44
C LEU A 33 -1.68 4.46 -8.63
N LEU A 34 -1.13 5.59 -9.10
CA LEU A 34 -1.92 6.79 -9.39
C LEU A 34 -2.86 6.58 -10.58
N ALA A 35 -2.40 5.92 -11.64
CA ALA A 35 -3.24 5.59 -12.79
C ALA A 35 -4.41 4.66 -12.38
N LEU A 36 -4.15 3.65 -11.54
CA LEU A 36 -5.19 2.78 -11.00
C LEU A 36 -6.19 3.58 -10.15
N ALA A 37 -5.72 4.48 -9.28
CA ALA A 37 -6.61 5.33 -8.48
C ALA A 37 -7.54 6.18 -9.36
N VAL A 38 -7.02 6.79 -10.42
CA VAL A 38 -7.81 7.59 -11.39
C VAL A 38 -8.77 6.70 -12.17
N PHE A 39 -8.31 5.54 -12.64
CA PHE A 39 -9.15 4.59 -13.37
C PHE A 39 -10.35 4.12 -12.53
N MET A 40 -10.15 3.85 -11.24
CA MET A 40 -11.25 3.45 -10.35
C MET A 40 -12.30 4.55 -10.20
N LEU A 41 -11.88 5.81 -10.04
CA LEU A 41 -12.81 6.94 -9.99
C LEU A 41 -13.58 7.11 -11.31
N TRP A 42 -12.91 6.93 -12.45
CA TRP A 42 -13.53 7.05 -13.75
C TRP A 42 -14.55 5.93 -14.03
N ALA A 43 -14.22 4.68 -13.65
CA ALA A 43 -15.09 3.53 -13.85
C ALA A 43 -16.30 3.51 -12.90
N GLU A 44 -16.10 3.75 -11.60
CA GLU A 44 -17.14 3.60 -10.58
C GLU A 44 -17.87 4.91 -10.25
N GLY A 45 -17.23 6.06 -10.46
CA GLY A 45 -17.73 7.37 -10.09
C GLY A 45 -19.09 7.72 -10.70
N PRO A 46 -19.32 7.53 -12.01
CA PRO A 46 -20.60 7.88 -12.64
C PRO A 46 -21.78 7.11 -12.02
N GLY A 47 -21.61 5.81 -11.73
CA GLY A 47 -22.65 4.99 -11.11
C GLY A 47 -22.97 5.45 -9.69
N ILE A 48 -21.95 5.74 -8.88
CA ILE A 48 -22.13 6.26 -7.52
C ILE A 48 -22.84 7.62 -7.53
N ILE A 49 -22.48 8.52 -8.45
CA ILE A 49 -23.13 9.83 -8.58
C ILE A 49 -24.60 9.70 -8.95
N ARG A 50 -24.93 8.79 -9.89
CA ARG A 50 -26.32 8.49 -10.27
C ARG A 50 -27.11 7.99 -9.06
N ASP A 51 -26.62 6.95 -8.41
CA ASP A 51 -27.33 6.28 -7.31
C ASP A 51 -27.48 7.23 -6.10
N TYR A 52 -26.49 8.12 -5.85
CA TYR A 52 -26.59 9.19 -4.86
C TYR A 52 -27.65 10.25 -5.18
N LYS A 53 -27.84 10.61 -6.45
CA LYS A 53 -28.93 11.52 -6.85
C LYS A 53 -30.29 10.87 -6.64
N ILE A 54 -30.42 9.58 -6.94
CA ILE A 54 -31.67 8.83 -6.74
C ILE A 54 -31.98 8.72 -5.23
N SER A 55 -30.97 8.47 -4.37
CA SER A 55 -31.18 8.35 -2.92
C SER A 55 -31.74 9.61 -2.24
N GLN A 56 -31.68 10.78 -2.88
CA GLN A 56 -32.22 12.03 -2.32
C GLN A 56 -33.75 12.11 -2.42
N ASN A 57 -34.36 11.49 -3.43
CA ASN A 57 -35.81 11.44 -3.62
C ASN A 57 -36.20 10.13 -4.33
N PRO A 58 -36.09 8.99 -3.62
CA PRO A 58 -36.36 7.68 -4.22
C PRO A 58 -37.88 7.48 -4.38
N VAL A 59 -38.29 7.09 -5.58
CA VAL A 59 -39.67 6.67 -5.88
C VAL A 59 -39.63 5.21 -6.34
N GLU A 60 -40.36 4.34 -5.65
CA GLU A 60 -40.51 2.94 -6.00
C GLU A 60 -41.54 2.76 -7.11
N ILE A 61 -41.24 1.92 -8.10
CA ILE A 61 -42.15 1.58 -9.20
C ILE A 61 -42.51 0.10 -9.07
N GLU A 62 -43.77 -0.18 -8.75
CA GLU A 62 -44.29 -1.55 -8.53
C GLU A 62 -44.49 -2.33 -9.85
N ASP A 63 -44.72 -1.63 -10.98
CA ASP A 63 -45.12 -2.22 -12.28
C ASP A 63 -44.03 -2.13 -13.37
N GLY A 64 -42.75 -2.29 -13.01
CA GLY A 64 -41.62 -2.24 -13.96
C GLY A 64 -41.11 -3.62 -14.40
N ASP A 65 -40.71 -3.78 -15.68
CA ASP A 65 -40.02 -5.00 -16.13
C ASP A 65 -38.53 -4.92 -15.76
N LEU A 66 -38.09 -5.86 -14.93
CA LEU A 66 -36.74 -5.94 -14.38
C LEU A 66 -36.09 -7.25 -14.84
N ASN A 67 -35.27 -7.15 -15.88
CA ASN A 67 -34.51 -8.28 -16.42
C ASN A 67 -33.01 -8.09 -16.14
N GLY A 68 -32.46 -8.88 -15.23
CA GLY A 68 -31.06 -8.77 -14.82
C GLY A 68 -30.35 -10.09 -14.61
N SER A 69 -29.02 -10.07 -14.71
CA SER A 69 -28.17 -11.22 -14.44
C SER A 69 -26.96 -10.79 -13.61
N CYS A 70 -26.65 -11.55 -12.56
CA CYS A 70 -25.51 -11.31 -11.68
C CYS A 70 -24.41 -12.36 -11.92
N LYS A 71 -23.16 -11.92 -11.91
CA LYS A 71 -21.98 -12.79 -11.97
C LYS A 71 -21.02 -12.44 -10.84
N THR A 72 -20.74 -13.42 -9.99
CA THR A 72 -19.76 -13.29 -8.90
C THR A 72 -18.40 -13.82 -9.34
N ARG A 73 -17.36 -13.00 -9.22
CA ARG A 73 -15.97 -13.35 -9.53
C ARG A 73 -15.14 -13.38 -8.26
N LYS A 74 -14.32 -14.44 -8.12
CA LYS A 74 -13.41 -14.64 -6.97
C LYS A 74 -14.09 -14.57 -5.60
N ALA A 75 -15.38 -14.89 -5.52
CA ALA A 75 -16.19 -14.91 -4.29
C ALA A 75 -16.24 -13.58 -3.50
N VAL A 76 -15.91 -12.45 -4.12
CA VAL A 76 -15.84 -11.14 -3.45
C VAL A 76 -16.45 -10.02 -4.31
N PHE A 77 -16.34 -10.10 -5.63
CA PHE A 77 -16.85 -9.06 -6.53
C PHE A 77 -18.06 -9.59 -7.29
N THR A 78 -19.24 -9.04 -7.03
CA THR A 78 -20.48 -9.35 -7.76
C THR A 78 -20.82 -8.21 -8.70
N THR A 79 -20.95 -8.53 -9.98
CA THR A 79 -21.39 -7.59 -11.01
C THR A 79 -22.78 -8.00 -11.47
N CYS A 80 -23.76 -7.10 -11.35
CA CYS A 80 -25.12 -7.29 -11.82
C CYS A 80 -25.41 -6.33 -12.96
N ASN A 81 -25.88 -6.88 -14.08
CA ASN A 81 -26.36 -6.11 -15.22
C ASN A 81 -27.87 -6.25 -15.26
N ALA A 82 -28.60 -5.14 -15.17
CA ALA A 82 -30.06 -5.09 -15.26
C ALA A 82 -30.51 -4.12 -16.34
N LYS A 83 -31.50 -4.55 -17.13
CA LYS A 83 -32.25 -3.69 -18.03
C LYS A 83 -33.59 -3.38 -17.38
N LEU A 84 -33.91 -2.09 -17.30
CA LEU A 84 -35.11 -1.58 -16.65
C LEU A 84 -35.98 -0.91 -17.71
N ALA A 85 -37.23 -1.37 -17.84
CA ALA A 85 -38.25 -0.73 -18.66
C ALA A 85 -39.44 -0.36 -17.77
N TYR A 86 -39.81 0.93 -17.75
CA TYR A 86 -40.89 1.42 -16.89
C TYR A 86 -41.62 2.62 -17.47
N ASP A 87 -42.89 2.77 -17.09
CA ASP A 87 -43.74 3.89 -17.46
C ASP A 87 -43.94 4.81 -16.25
N TYR A 88 -43.62 6.09 -16.42
CA TYR A 88 -43.80 7.10 -15.37
C TYR A 88 -44.42 8.38 -15.95
N GLN A 89 -45.55 8.82 -15.38
CA GLN A 89 -46.33 9.98 -15.85
C GLN A 89 -46.65 9.94 -17.36
N GLY A 90 -47.00 8.76 -17.88
CA GLY A 90 -47.39 8.57 -19.29
C GLY A 90 -46.25 8.61 -20.29
N LYS A 91 -44.99 8.55 -19.84
CA LYS A 91 -43.80 8.40 -20.69
C LYS A 91 -43.08 7.10 -20.36
N HIS A 92 -42.67 6.40 -21.42
CA HIS A 92 -41.91 5.17 -21.34
C HIS A 92 -40.41 5.46 -21.26
N TYR A 93 -39.72 4.84 -20.31
CA TYR A 93 -38.29 4.99 -20.08
C TYR A 93 -37.60 3.62 -20.12
N ASN A 94 -36.44 3.59 -20.77
CA ASN A 94 -35.55 2.44 -20.80
C ASN A 94 -34.20 2.84 -20.21
N SER A 95 -33.72 2.07 -19.24
CA SER A 95 -32.46 2.35 -18.54
C SER A 95 -31.65 1.08 -18.36
N ASP A 96 -30.37 1.15 -18.71
CA ASP A 96 -29.41 0.07 -18.45
C ASP A 96 -28.64 0.40 -17.16
N VAL A 97 -28.72 -0.50 -16.18
CA VAL A 97 -28.11 -0.32 -14.87
C VAL A 97 -27.10 -1.44 -14.64
N GLU A 98 -25.83 -1.04 -14.61
CA GLU A 98 -24.72 -1.88 -14.16
C GLU A 98 -24.38 -1.50 -12.71
N VAL A 99 -24.41 -2.49 -11.82
CA VAL A 99 -24.05 -2.33 -10.40
C VAL A 99 -22.94 -3.33 -10.07
N MET A 100 -21.83 -2.79 -9.59
CA MET A 100 -20.72 -3.57 -9.04
C MET A 100 -20.62 -3.32 -7.54
N PHE A 101 -20.66 -4.39 -6.75
CA PHE A 101 -20.56 -4.33 -5.30
C PHE A 101 -19.71 -5.49 -4.77
N VAL A 102 -19.19 -5.31 -3.55
CA VAL A 102 -18.44 -6.34 -2.84
C VAL A 102 -19.43 -7.12 -1.97
N ASP A 103 -19.65 -8.37 -2.32
CA ASP A 103 -20.54 -9.27 -1.60
C ASP A 103 -20.03 -10.72 -1.72
N MET A 104 -20.13 -11.46 -0.63
CA MET A 104 -19.71 -12.87 -0.49
C MET A 104 -20.91 -13.84 -0.62
N HIS A 105 -22.11 -13.32 -0.89
CA HIS A 105 -23.30 -14.11 -1.18
C HIS A 105 -23.25 -14.78 -2.58
N SER A 106 -23.86 -15.96 -2.69
CA SER A 106 -24.14 -16.65 -3.95
C SER A 106 -25.61 -17.11 -3.93
N GLY A 107 -26.50 -16.32 -4.52
CA GLY A 107 -27.95 -16.57 -4.57
C GLY A 107 -28.70 -15.48 -5.34
N ASP A 108 -30.02 -15.65 -5.45
CA ASP A 108 -30.91 -14.69 -6.11
C ASP A 108 -31.17 -13.48 -5.20
N TYR A 109 -31.18 -12.28 -5.78
CA TYR A 109 -31.40 -11.02 -5.06
C TYR A 109 -32.83 -10.53 -5.32
N GLU A 110 -33.62 -10.23 -4.28
CA GLU A 110 -34.84 -9.45 -4.44
C GLU A 110 -34.47 -7.99 -4.75
N ALA A 111 -34.82 -7.53 -5.94
CA ALA A 111 -34.48 -6.20 -6.44
C ALA A 111 -35.75 -5.42 -6.79
N GLY A 112 -36.02 -4.33 -6.06
CA GLY A 112 -37.06 -3.36 -6.40
C GLY A 112 -36.55 -2.32 -7.40
N LEU A 113 -37.43 -1.76 -8.24
CA LEU A 113 -37.09 -0.69 -9.18
C LEU A 113 -37.30 0.68 -8.51
N PHE A 114 -36.23 1.49 -8.48
CA PHE A 114 -36.27 2.84 -7.92
C PHE A 114 -35.86 3.88 -8.97
N ILE A 115 -36.61 4.97 -9.04
CA ILE A 115 -36.30 6.12 -9.89
C ILE A 115 -36.08 7.38 -9.04
N SER A 116 -35.41 8.39 -9.60
CA SER A 116 -35.37 9.71 -8.97
C SER A 116 -36.68 10.45 -9.24
N GLY A 117 -37.37 10.88 -8.18
CA GLY A 117 -38.57 11.69 -8.31
C GLY A 117 -38.31 13.08 -8.92
N SER A 118 -37.06 13.56 -8.91
CA SER A 118 -36.65 14.84 -9.51
C SER A 118 -36.09 14.70 -10.93
N ASP A 119 -35.58 13.52 -11.31
CA ASP A 119 -35.14 13.22 -12.67
C ASP A 119 -35.52 11.77 -13.05
N PRO A 120 -36.71 11.57 -13.65
CA PRO A 120 -37.23 10.24 -13.97
C PRO A 120 -36.39 9.44 -14.96
N GLN A 121 -35.36 10.03 -15.60
CA GLN A 121 -34.42 9.31 -16.47
C GLN A 121 -33.39 8.51 -15.69
N LEU A 122 -33.22 8.80 -14.39
CA LEU A 122 -32.31 8.08 -13.52
C LEU A 122 -33.07 6.95 -12.81
N ALA A 123 -32.73 5.72 -13.16
CA ALA A 123 -33.24 4.51 -12.51
C ALA A 123 -32.09 3.70 -11.92
N THR A 124 -32.39 2.98 -10.85
CA THR A 124 -31.50 2.02 -10.20
C THR A 124 -32.33 0.92 -9.54
N ILE A 125 -31.66 -0.13 -9.11
CA ILE A 125 -32.29 -1.23 -8.36
C ILE A 125 -32.11 -0.98 -6.85
N SER A 126 -32.98 -1.53 -6.01
CA SER A 126 -32.90 -1.43 -4.54
C SER A 126 -31.49 -1.75 -4.04
N LEU A 127 -30.89 -2.80 -4.61
CA LEU A 127 -29.51 -3.24 -4.31
C LEU A 127 -28.46 -2.15 -4.58
N GLY A 128 -28.67 -1.28 -5.56
CA GLY A 128 -27.80 -0.15 -5.87
C GLY A 128 -27.89 0.99 -4.85
N LEU A 129 -29.09 1.25 -4.32
CA LEU A 129 -29.29 2.22 -3.23
C LEU A 129 -28.81 1.68 -1.89
N ASP A 130 -29.11 0.41 -1.61
CA ASP A 130 -28.69 -0.27 -0.40
C ASP A 130 -27.17 -0.27 -0.35
N MET A 131 -26.47 -0.73 -1.39
CA MET A 131 -25.00 -0.83 -1.41
C MET A 131 -24.27 0.49 -1.73
N LEU A 132 -24.97 1.62 -1.86
CA LEU A 132 -24.37 2.91 -2.26
C LEU A 132 -23.24 3.33 -1.32
N TRP A 133 -23.48 3.30 -0.02
CA TRP A 133 -22.47 3.69 0.99
C TRP A 133 -21.31 2.70 1.06
N ASN A 134 -21.55 1.41 0.81
CA ASN A 134 -20.48 0.40 0.72
C ASN A 134 -19.51 0.74 -0.44
N ARG A 135 -20.07 1.08 -1.60
CA ARG A 135 -19.32 1.50 -2.80
C ARG A 135 -18.56 2.80 -2.55
N ILE A 136 -19.19 3.80 -1.94
CA ILE A 136 -18.55 5.08 -1.60
C ILE A 136 -17.36 4.86 -0.65
N ILE A 137 -17.56 4.13 0.45
CA ILE A 137 -16.53 3.92 1.47
C ILE A 137 -15.37 3.10 0.90
N THR A 138 -15.67 2.02 0.18
CA THR A 138 -14.65 1.16 -0.42
C THR A 138 -13.84 1.90 -1.48
N LEU A 139 -14.50 2.66 -2.36
CA LEU A 139 -13.82 3.48 -3.36
C LEU A 139 -12.96 4.55 -2.68
N ALA A 140 -13.45 5.20 -1.63
CA ALA A 140 -12.71 6.21 -0.89
C ALA A 140 -11.44 5.61 -0.23
N ILE A 141 -11.55 4.47 0.44
CA ILE A 141 -10.40 3.80 1.08
C ILE A 141 -9.36 3.39 0.03
N LEU A 142 -9.79 2.75 -1.06
CA LEU A 142 -8.89 2.33 -2.13
C LEU A 142 -8.23 3.54 -2.81
N PHE A 143 -8.99 4.60 -3.05
CA PHE A 143 -8.46 5.84 -3.60
C PHE A 143 -7.42 6.47 -2.67
N VAL A 144 -7.67 6.53 -1.35
CA VAL A 144 -6.69 7.02 -0.38
C VAL A 144 -5.45 6.13 -0.37
N LEU A 145 -5.60 4.80 -0.28
CA LEU A 145 -4.45 3.89 -0.23
C LEU A 145 -3.58 3.96 -1.50
N LEU A 146 -4.21 3.92 -2.67
CA LEU A 146 -3.52 3.94 -3.96
C LEU A 146 -2.97 5.34 -4.28
N GLY A 147 -3.79 6.38 -4.09
CA GLY A 147 -3.43 7.78 -4.35
C GLY A 147 -2.37 8.29 -3.39
N PHE A 148 -2.63 8.23 -2.07
CA PHE A 148 -1.66 8.66 -1.06
C PHE A 148 -0.40 7.79 -1.09
N GLY A 149 -0.54 6.46 -1.24
CA GLY A 149 0.60 5.55 -1.39
C GLY A 149 1.45 5.88 -2.61
N GLY A 150 0.83 6.15 -3.76
CA GLY A 150 1.49 6.59 -4.98
C GLY A 150 2.24 7.92 -4.81
N ILE A 151 1.61 8.92 -4.19
CA ILE A 151 2.22 10.24 -3.90
C ILE A 151 3.39 10.09 -2.93
N ALA A 152 3.25 9.32 -1.86
CA ALA A 152 4.30 9.10 -0.88
C ALA A 152 5.53 8.41 -1.51
N LEU A 153 5.31 7.41 -2.37
CA LEU A 153 6.38 6.76 -3.13
C LEU A 153 7.03 7.72 -4.13
N LEU A 154 6.24 8.58 -4.80
CA LEU A 154 6.77 9.60 -5.70
C LEU A 154 7.65 10.61 -4.94
N PHE A 155 7.23 11.05 -3.76
CA PHE A 155 8.03 11.94 -2.92
C PHE A 155 9.32 11.27 -2.45
N ALA A 156 9.27 9.99 -2.07
CA ALA A 156 10.46 9.21 -1.73
C ALA A 156 11.41 9.08 -2.94
N LEU A 157 10.87 8.87 -4.14
CA LEU A 157 11.63 8.81 -5.39
C LEU A 157 12.31 10.16 -5.70
N VAL A 158 11.59 11.27 -5.60
CA VAL A 158 12.15 12.63 -5.78
C VAL A 158 13.25 12.90 -4.74
N ARG A 159 13.02 12.54 -3.47
CA ARG A 159 14.02 12.66 -2.41
C ARG A 159 15.27 11.83 -2.71
N PHE A 160 15.09 10.61 -3.23
CA PHE A 160 16.20 9.75 -3.66
C PHE A 160 16.99 10.39 -4.80
N PHE A 161 16.33 10.90 -5.84
CA PHE A 161 17.01 11.58 -6.95
C PHE A 161 17.75 12.84 -6.48
N ARG A 162 17.17 13.64 -5.59
CA ARG A 162 17.85 14.80 -4.99
C ARG A 162 19.09 14.38 -4.19
N ALA A 163 18.99 13.32 -3.39
CA ALA A 163 20.13 12.78 -2.65
C ALA A 163 21.21 12.22 -3.59
N LYS A 164 20.81 11.55 -4.68
CA LYS A 164 21.71 11.03 -5.72
C LYS A 164 22.41 12.15 -6.47
N ALA A 165 21.73 13.25 -6.79
CA ALA A 165 22.32 14.41 -7.46
C ALA A 165 23.41 15.07 -6.61
N LYS A 166 23.18 15.18 -5.29
CA LYS A 166 24.14 15.78 -4.34
C LYS A 166 25.42 14.97 -4.11
N LEU A 167 25.47 13.70 -4.52
CA LEU A 167 26.70 12.88 -4.36
C LEU A 167 27.92 13.45 -5.09
N GLY A 168 27.70 14.20 -6.17
CA GLY A 168 28.77 14.82 -6.95
C GLY A 168 29.32 16.12 -6.34
N GLU A 169 28.76 16.60 -5.22
CA GLU A 169 29.28 17.75 -4.50
C GLU A 169 30.45 17.32 -3.60
N ALA A 170 31.52 18.13 -3.59
CA ALA A 170 32.68 17.85 -2.75
C ALA A 170 32.32 18.14 -1.29
N GLN A 171 32.34 17.11 -0.43
CA GLN A 171 32.01 17.24 0.99
C GLN A 171 32.93 16.37 1.86
N PRO A 172 33.07 16.69 3.16
CA PRO A 172 33.77 15.81 4.10
C PRO A 172 33.12 14.43 4.14
N LEU A 173 33.93 13.38 4.00
CA LEU A 173 33.49 11.99 4.04
C LEU A 173 33.75 11.39 5.42
N THR A 174 32.79 10.63 5.92
CA THR A 174 32.94 9.79 7.10
C THR A 174 32.73 8.34 6.70
N LEU A 175 33.67 7.48 7.05
CA LEU A 175 33.56 6.05 6.82
C LEU A 175 32.67 5.41 7.89
N LEU A 176 31.77 4.53 7.47
CA LEU A 176 30.88 3.81 8.37
C LEU A 176 30.70 2.34 7.98
N PRO A 177 30.57 1.44 8.97
CA PRO A 177 30.26 0.03 8.72
C PRO A 177 28.78 -0.14 8.36
N VAL A 178 28.48 -0.85 7.27
CA VAL A 178 27.12 -1.24 6.85
C VAL A 178 26.95 -2.74 6.79
N ALA A 179 25.77 -3.24 7.12
CA ALA A 179 25.43 -4.65 6.95
C ALA A 179 24.95 -4.91 5.52
N LEU A 180 25.52 -5.91 4.85
CA LEU A 180 25.02 -6.42 3.57
C LEU A 180 23.85 -7.38 3.82
N THR A 181 22.64 -6.94 3.50
CA THR A 181 21.42 -7.71 3.77
C THR A 181 21.02 -8.61 2.61
N ASN A 182 21.41 -8.27 1.38
CA ASN A 182 21.16 -9.09 0.20
C ASN A 182 22.20 -8.80 -0.88
N ALA A 183 22.65 -9.84 -1.59
CA ALA A 183 23.51 -9.76 -2.76
C ALA A 183 22.92 -10.64 -3.86
N THR A 184 22.61 -10.04 -5.00
CA THR A 184 22.03 -10.75 -6.15
C THR A 184 22.82 -10.44 -7.41
N LYS A 185 23.27 -11.47 -8.12
CA LYS A 185 23.95 -11.32 -9.41
C LYS A 185 22.93 -10.94 -10.49
N LYS A 186 23.19 -9.86 -11.23
CA LYS A 186 22.38 -9.40 -12.38
C LYS A 186 23.25 -9.33 -13.64
N ARG A 187 22.63 -9.22 -14.81
CA ARG A 187 23.31 -9.19 -16.13
C ARG A 187 24.40 -8.12 -16.24
N GLY A 188 24.32 -7.04 -15.45
CA GLY A 188 25.27 -5.94 -15.40
C GLY A 188 26.25 -5.92 -14.21
N GLY A 189 26.22 -6.92 -13.32
CA GLY A 189 27.10 -6.97 -12.13
C GLY A 189 26.38 -7.40 -10.85
N LEU A 190 26.89 -7.02 -9.69
CA LEU A 190 26.36 -7.44 -8.38
C LEU A 190 25.44 -6.37 -7.79
N PHE A 191 24.16 -6.70 -7.60
CA PHE A 191 23.19 -5.83 -6.95
C PHE A 191 23.19 -6.09 -5.45
N LEU A 192 23.59 -5.09 -4.67
CA LEU A 192 23.72 -5.18 -3.22
C LEU A 192 22.68 -4.32 -2.53
N THR A 193 22.04 -4.88 -1.50
CA THR A 193 21.21 -4.16 -0.53
C THR A 193 21.96 -4.10 0.78
N TYR A 194 22.05 -2.91 1.36
CA TYR A 194 22.78 -2.70 2.60
C TYR A 194 22.05 -1.74 3.53
N SER A 195 22.30 -1.87 4.83
CA SER A 195 21.67 -1.04 5.85
C SER A 195 22.63 -0.59 6.94
N ASP A 196 22.48 0.65 7.39
CA ASP A 196 23.18 1.20 8.54
C ASP A 196 22.49 0.76 9.84
N THR A 197 22.78 -0.48 10.26
CA THR A 197 22.23 -1.13 11.46
C THR A 197 23.29 -1.44 12.52
N ILE A 198 24.55 -1.05 12.29
CA ILE A 198 25.70 -1.49 13.09
C ILE A 198 26.17 -0.41 14.07
N ARG A 199 26.17 0.87 13.67
CA ARG A 199 26.62 2.01 14.50
C ARG A 199 25.75 2.22 15.75
N ASP A 200 26.22 2.89 16.80
CA ASP A 200 25.37 3.24 17.97
C ASP A 200 24.23 4.22 17.62
N ASN A 201 24.49 5.20 16.75
CA ASN A 201 23.49 6.16 16.24
C ASN A 201 22.93 5.71 14.88
N LYS A 202 22.18 4.60 14.86
CA LYS A 202 21.68 3.90 13.66
C LYS A 202 20.67 4.74 12.90
N THR A 203 20.89 4.97 11.60
CA THR A 203 19.83 5.52 10.73
C THR A 203 18.80 4.46 10.33
N LYS A 204 19.14 3.15 10.39
CA LYS A 204 18.33 2.00 9.94
C LYS A 204 17.86 2.08 8.48
N ARG A 205 18.46 2.98 7.69
CA ARG A 205 18.07 3.18 6.29
C ARG A 205 18.65 2.08 5.43
N GLN A 206 17.84 1.58 4.51
CA GLN A 206 18.27 0.67 3.46
C GLN A 206 18.71 1.48 2.24
N SER A 207 19.78 1.04 1.60
CA SER A 207 20.29 1.62 0.36
C SER A 207 20.67 0.50 -0.60
N PHE A 208 20.66 0.81 -1.89
CA PHE A 208 20.96 -0.16 -2.94
C PHE A 208 22.07 0.36 -3.84
N SER A 209 23.00 -0.52 -4.17
CA SER A 209 24.13 -0.24 -5.04
C SER A 209 24.24 -1.33 -6.10
N LEU A 210 24.64 -0.92 -7.31
CA LEU A 210 25.06 -1.83 -8.36
C LEU A 210 26.58 -1.74 -8.46
N LEU A 211 27.27 -2.85 -8.22
CA LEU A 211 28.69 -3.02 -8.54
C LEU A 211 28.84 -3.55 -9.96
N GLY A 212 29.87 -3.11 -10.67
CA GLY A 212 30.27 -3.68 -11.96
C GLY A 212 30.64 -5.17 -11.86
N LYS A 213 30.94 -5.81 -13.00
CA LYS A 213 31.33 -7.25 -13.01
C LYS A 213 32.65 -7.52 -12.28
N ASP A 214 33.54 -6.54 -12.29
CA ASP A 214 34.89 -6.61 -11.72
C ASP A 214 35.02 -5.78 -10.42
N GLU A 215 33.94 -5.14 -9.96
CA GLU A 215 33.92 -4.40 -8.70
C GLU A 215 33.40 -5.31 -7.58
N VAL A 216 34.17 -5.50 -6.51
CA VAL A 216 33.74 -6.25 -5.32
C VAL A 216 33.59 -5.31 -4.12
N PRO A 217 32.64 -5.57 -3.20
CA PRO A 217 32.46 -4.71 -2.05
C PRO A 217 33.64 -4.79 -1.09
N PHE A 218 33.99 -3.67 -0.47
CA PHE A 218 35.02 -3.65 0.58
C PHE A 218 34.46 -4.27 1.88
N ILE A 219 34.81 -5.52 2.18
CA ILE A 219 34.34 -6.25 3.36
C ILE A 219 35.33 -6.05 4.52
N ILE A 220 34.85 -5.51 5.64
CA ILE A 220 35.63 -5.26 6.87
C ILE A 220 35.47 -6.34 7.94
N GLY A 221 34.50 -7.25 7.77
CA GLY A 221 34.30 -8.37 8.68
C GLY A 221 32.96 -9.06 8.48
N GLN A 222 32.64 -9.96 9.39
CA GLN A 222 31.36 -10.66 9.42
C GLN A 222 30.69 -10.43 10.78
N SER A 223 29.39 -10.16 10.76
CA SER A 223 28.53 -10.22 11.95
C SER A 223 27.91 -11.62 12.05
N GLU A 224 27.22 -11.93 13.15
CA GLU A 224 26.51 -13.20 13.33
C GLU A 224 25.51 -13.52 12.19
N LYS A 225 25.02 -12.50 11.47
CA LYS A 225 23.97 -12.66 10.45
C LYS A 225 24.30 -12.11 9.06
N HIS A 226 25.26 -11.20 8.94
CA HIS A 226 25.51 -10.44 7.70
C HIS A 226 26.99 -10.10 7.55
N ASP A 227 27.48 -10.12 6.31
CA ASP A 227 28.78 -9.53 5.97
C ASP A 227 28.74 -8.02 6.23
N ILE A 228 29.81 -7.49 6.82
CA ILE A 228 29.95 -6.07 7.12
C ILE A 228 30.86 -5.46 6.06
N ALA A 229 30.32 -4.48 5.34
CA ALA A 229 31.05 -3.74 4.33
C ALA A 229 31.29 -2.28 4.74
N LEU A 230 32.26 -1.65 4.08
CA LEU A 230 32.60 -0.25 4.29
C LEU A 230 31.77 0.66 3.37
N ALA A 231 31.16 1.69 3.93
CA ALA A 231 30.47 2.73 3.18
C ALA A 231 31.01 4.12 3.52
N ALA A 232 30.94 5.04 2.57
CA ALA A 232 31.23 6.44 2.76
C ALA A 232 29.93 7.24 2.91
N TRP A 233 29.91 8.16 3.88
CA TRP A 233 28.79 9.03 4.17
C TRP A 233 29.19 10.50 4.13
N GLN A 234 28.39 11.31 3.45
CA GLN A 234 28.53 12.77 3.41
C GLN A 234 27.56 13.39 4.43
N LYS A 235 28.04 14.34 5.25
CA LYS A 235 27.26 14.97 6.34
C LYS A 235 25.90 15.53 5.88
N ASN A 236 25.82 16.10 4.67
CA ASN A 236 24.58 16.67 4.12
C ASN A 236 23.81 15.71 3.18
N ASN A 237 24.19 14.43 3.12
CA ASN A 237 23.51 13.43 2.29
C ASN A 237 22.90 12.32 3.16
N PRO A 238 21.60 12.04 3.05
CA PRO A 238 20.97 10.99 3.86
C PRO A 238 21.35 9.55 3.47
N LEU A 239 22.04 9.33 2.35
CA LEU A 239 22.32 8.01 1.79
C LEU A 239 23.82 7.68 1.85
N PRO A 240 24.24 6.62 2.59
CA PRO A 240 25.61 6.13 2.54
C PRO A 240 25.88 5.41 1.22
N VAL A 241 27.09 5.57 0.68
CA VAL A 241 27.54 4.92 -0.56
C VAL A 241 28.48 3.77 -0.22
N LEU A 242 28.13 2.57 -0.67
CA LEU A 242 28.98 1.39 -0.51
C LEU A 242 30.27 1.53 -1.32
N LEU A 243 31.41 1.24 -0.68
CA LEU A 243 32.73 1.29 -1.30
C LEU A 243 33.12 -0.05 -1.89
N ASP A 244 33.90 0.02 -2.96
CA ASP A 244 34.61 -1.11 -3.55
C ASP A 244 35.97 -1.31 -2.87
N ASP A 245 36.50 -2.52 -3.00
CA ASP A 245 37.82 -2.92 -2.50
C ASP A 245 38.96 -1.99 -2.98
N ARG A 246 38.82 -1.42 -4.18
CA ARG A 246 39.79 -0.49 -4.81
C ARG A 246 39.57 0.99 -4.48
N LEU A 247 38.51 1.35 -3.75
CA LEU A 247 38.13 2.74 -3.43
C LEU A 247 37.95 3.66 -4.67
N GLU A 248 37.56 3.11 -5.84
CA GLU A 248 37.35 3.87 -7.08
C GLU A 248 36.05 4.69 -7.06
N ARG A 249 35.19 4.43 -6.07
CA ARG A 249 33.94 5.17 -5.86
C ARG A 249 34.14 6.52 -5.17
N ILE A 250 35.34 6.80 -4.67
CA ILE A 250 35.75 8.07 -4.08
C ILE A 250 36.72 8.77 -5.05
N GLU A 251 36.54 10.08 -5.24
CA GLU A 251 37.43 10.90 -6.08
C GLU A 251 38.76 11.22 -5.35
N LEU A 252 39.61 10.19 -5.22
CA LEU A 252 40.99 10.28 -4.69
C LEU A 252 42.00 10.46 -5.84
N THR A 253 43.10 11.16 -5.57
CA THR A 253 44.29 11.10 -6.42
C THR A 253 44.95 9.72 -6.31
N ASP A 254 45.75 9.33 -7.30
CA ASP A 254 46.39 8.00 -7.29
C ASP A 254 47.34 7.83 -6.09
N ALA A 255 48.01 8.90 -5.67
CA ALA A 255 48.85 8.90 -4.47
C ALA A 255 48.05 8.72 -3.18
N GLU A 256 46.93 9.44 -3.00
CA GLU A 256 46.05 9.29 -1.84
C GLU A 256 45.41 7.90 -1.80
N ARG A 257 45.02 7.35 -2.96
CA ARG A 257 44.43 6.01 -3.07
C ARG A 257 45.45 4.93 -2.66
N ALA A 258 46.69 5.03 -3.15
CA ALA A 258 47.75 4.10 -2.77
C ALA A 258 48.05 4.15 -1.26
N GLN A 259 48.00 5.34 -0.65
CA GLN A 259 48.17 5.50 0.80
C GLN A 259 47.00 4.91 1.59
N ALA A 260 45.76 5.10 1.14
CA ALA A 260 44.58 4.53 1.79
C ALA A 260 44.57 3.00 1.71
N LEU A 261 44.92 2.43 0.55
CA LEU A 261 44.96 0.97 0.35
C LEU A 261 46.14 0.31 1.08
N SER A 262 47.30 0.96 1.19
CA SER A 262 48.43 0.41 1.95
C SER A 262 48.15 0.36 3.45
N ALA A 263 47.44 1.35 4.00
CA ALA A 263 46.95 1.32 5.38
C ALA A 263 45.97 0.16 5.63
N VAL A 264 45.21 -0.25 4.61
CA VAL A 264 44.33 -1.43 4.67
C VAL A 264 45.15 -2.72 4.61
N ALA A 265 46.06 -2.84 3.63
CA ALA A 265 46.87 -4.05 3.41
C ALA A 265 47.70 -4.42 4.66
N ALA A 266 48.27 -3.42 5.33
CA ALA A 266 48.99 -3.60 6.59
C ALA A 266 48.11 -4.16 7.72
N ASN A 267 46.79 -3.88 7.69
CA ASN A 267 45.82 -4.35 8.67
C ASN A 267 45.19 -5.71 8.28
N THR A 268 45.13 -6.06 6.99
CA THR A 268 44.57 -7.34 6.52
C THR A 268 45.54 -8.53 6.56
N ALA A 269 46.86 -8.30 6.48
CA ALA A 269 47.88 -9.36 6.57
C ALA A 269 47.89 -10.09 7.94
N VAL A 270 47.25 -9.53 8.96
CA VAL A 270 47.07 -10.15 10.28
C VAL A 270 45.84 -11.09 10.33
N SER A 271 44.99 -11.11 9.30
CA SER A 271 43.70 -11.83 9.30
C SER A 271 43.51 -12.84 8.14
N GLU A 272 44.58 -13.22 7.45
CA GLU A 272 44.50 -14.08 6.24
C GLU A 272 44.18 -15.57 6.50
N GLY A 273 44.05 -16.01 7.76
CA GLY A 273 43.78 -17.42 8.07
C GLY A 273 42.35 -17.92 7.81
N ALA A 274 41.38 -17.08 7.41
CA ALA A 274 39.96 -17.48 7.43
C ALA A 274 39.12 -17.12 6.19
N ARG A 275 39.73 -16.76 5.05
CA ARG A 275 38.98 -16.35 3.85
C ARG A 275 38.91 -17.44 2.79
N THR A 276 38.18 -18.52 3.07
CA THR A 276 37.49 -19.27 2.00
C THR A 276 36.12 -19.70 2.52
N THR A 277 35.07 -19.16 1.92
CA THR A 277 33.77 -19.80 1.59
C THR A 277 32.78 -18.66 1.38
N GLY A 278 32.38 -18.46 0.12
CA GLY A 278 31.28 -17.55 -0.20
C GLY A 278 29.99 -18.08 0.40
N THR A 279 29.48 -17.38 1.41
CA THR A 279 28.15 -17.65 1.96
C THR A 279 27.15 -16.70 1.30
N GLN A 280 26.19 -17.29 0.58
CA GLN A 280 25.03 -16.59 0.04
C GLN A 280 24.30 -15.83 1.16
N PRO A 281 23.99 -14.53 0.99
CA PRO A 281 23.33 -13.77 2.04
C PRO A 281 21.89 -14.26 2.22
N GLN A 282 21.61 -14.78 3.41
CA GLN A 282 20.29 -15.20 3.85
C GLN A 282 19.38 -13.97 3.94
N LYS A 283 18.25 -14.01 3.23
CA LYS A 283 17.19 -12.99 3.21
C LYS A 283 16.78 -12.61 4.64
N SER A 284 17.25 -11.47 5.16
CA SER A 284 16.67 -10.89 6.37
C SER A 284 15.53 -9.94 6.00
N ALA A 285 14.36 -10.52 5.74
CA ALA A 285 13.13 -9.82 5.42
C ALA A 285 12.54 -8.99 6.60
N GLY A 286 13.17 -8.95 7.78
CA GLY A 286 12.49 -8.60 9.03
C GLY A 286 12.46 -7.11 9.43
N ALA A 287 13.49 -6.32 9.11
CA ALA A 287 13.65 -5.01 9.78
C ALA A 287 12.94 -3.84 9.09
N SER A 288 12.92 -3.79 7.76
CA SER A 288 12.13 -2.80 7.01
C SER A 288 10.64 -3.18 6.92
N ALA A 289 10.35 -4.47 7.01
CA ALA A 289 8.98 -4.98 7.16
C ALA A 289 8.34 -4.48 8.46
N LEU A 290 9.08 -4.40 9.57
CA LEU A 290 8.51 -3.99 10.87
C LEU A 290 8.09 -2.51 10.92
N GLN A 291 8.80 -1.60 10.26
CA GLN A 291 8.38 -0.19 10.15
C GLN A 291 7.19 -0.02 9.19
N GLY A 292 7.17 -0.78 8.09
CA GLY A 292 5.99 -0.90 7.22
C GLY A 292 4.78 -1.48 7.96
N LEU A 293 4.98 -2.51 8.79
CA LEU A 293 3.97 -3.14 9.65
C LEU A 293 3.42 -2.19 10.71
N LYS A 294 4.24 -1.30 11.26
CA LYS A 294 3.77 -0.28 12.21
C LYS A 294 2.88 0.76 11.52
N ALA A 295 3.28 1.27 10.36
CA ALA A 295 2.46 2.20 9.60
C ALA A 295 1.17 1.54 9.09
N PHE A 296 1.28 0.32 8.57
CA PHE A 296 0.15 -0.50 8.12
C PHE A 296 -0.77 -0.89 9.29
N GLY A 297 -0.21 -1.21 10.46
CA GLY A 297 -0.95 -1.52 11.68
C GLY A 297 -1.69 -0.30 12.23
N ILE A 298 -1.12 0.90 12.13
CA ILE A 298 -1.82 2.16 12.47
C ILE A 298 -2.98 2.38 11.50
N ILE A 299 -2.79 2.15 10.20
CA ILE A 299 -3.86 2.27 9.21
C ILE A 299 -4.98 1.25 9.49
N ILE A 300 -4.64 -0.02 9.76
CA ILE A 300 -5.62 -1.03 10.15
C ILE A 300 -6.35 -0.64 11.44
N LEU A 301 -5.63 -0.13 12.44
CA LEU A 301 -6.24 0.32 13.68
C LEU A 301 -7.23 1.46 13.43
N LEU A 302 -6.85 2.46 12.63
CA LEU A 302 -7.73 3.57 12.26
C LEU A 302 -8.96 3.08 11.49
N MET A 303 -8.78 2.09 10.61
CA MET A 303 -9.86 1.44 9.88
C MET A 303 -10.80 0.69 10.83
N ILE A 304 -10.27 -0.09 11.78
CA ILE A 304 -11.07 -0.81 12.78
C ILE A 304 -11.84 0.17 13.65
N VAL A 305 -11.20 1.25 14.12
CA VAL A 305 -11.84 2.28 14.93
C VAL A 305 -12.92 3.01 14.12
N GLY A 306 -12.64 3.34 12.86
CA GLY A 306 -13.61 3.98 11.96
C GLY A 306 -14.81 3.09 11.67
N LEU A 307 -14.58 1.84 11.25
CA LEU A 307 -15.62 0.85 10.98
C LEU A 307 -16.43 0.51 12.24
N GLY A 308 -15.76 0.34 13.38
CA GLY A 308 -16.40 0.07 14.66
C GLY A 308 -17.23 1.26 15.15
N GLY A 309 -16.72 2.48 15.03
CA GLY A 309 -17.45 3.69 15.37
C GLY A 309 -18.66 3.91 14.46
N TYR A 310 -18.51 3.65 13.16
CA TYR A 310 -19.61 3.71 12.19
C TYR A 310 -20.68 2.65 12.46
N TRP A 311 -20.28 1.41 12.75
CA TRP A 311 -21.20 0.35 13.16
C TRP A 311 -21.94 0.70 14.46
N LEU A 312 -21.24 1.27 15.44
CA LEU A 312 -21.84 1.67 16.71
C LEU A 312 -22.86 2.79 16.50
N TRP A 313 -22.52 3.79 15.68
CA TRP A 313 -23.46 4.83 15.27
C TRP A 313 -24.68 4.23 14.57
N TYR A 314 -24.49 3.24 13.71
CA TYR A 314 -25.60 2.57 13.02
C TYR A 314 -26.58 1.91 13.99
N VAL A 315 -26.10 1.02 14.86
CA VAL A 315 -26.99 0.28 15.76
C VAL A 315 -27.64 1.19 16.81
N THR A 316 -27.01 2.31 17.18
CA THR A 316 -27.52 3.20 18.26
C THR A 316 -28.29 4.42 17.77
N ALA A 317 -27.94 4.99 16.61
CA ALA A 317 -28.35 6.33 16.22
C ALA A 317 -28.75 6.51 14.75
N ALA A 318 -28.46 5.56 13.85
CA ALA A 318 -28.81 5.72 12.43
C ALA A 318 -30.33 5.91 12.24
N PRO A 319 -30.77 6.77 11.32
CA PRO A 319 -32.18 7.07 11.12
C PRO A 319 -32.98 5.93 10.49
N SER A 320 -32.31 4.93 9.90
CA SER A 320 -32.92 3.77 9.24
C SER A 320 -32.18 2.48 9.61
N GLN A 321 -32.92 1.38 9.79
CA GLN A 321 -32.38 0.04 9.92
C GLN A 321 -31.77 -0.49 8.63
N PHE A 322 -32.19 0.00 7.47
CA PHE A 322 -31.65 -0.38 6.16
C PHE A 322 -30.49 0.55 5.77
N THR A 323 -29.37 0.44 6.49
CA THR A 323 -28.17 1.24 6.24
C THR A 323 -26.97 0.33 5.94
N SER A 324 -26.66 0.07 4.67
CA SER A 324 -25.38 -0.55 4.27
C SER A 324 -24.25 0.48 4.35
N PRO A 325 -22.97 0.09 4.52
CA PRO A 325 -22.51 -1.27 4.87
C PRO A 325 -22.72 -1.61 6.35
N ALA A 326 -23.37 -0.75 7.13
CA ALA A 326 -23.43 -0.93 8.57
C ALA A 326 -24.27 -2.15 9.01
N MET A 327 -25.37 -2.45 8.30
CA MET A 327 -26.13 -3.68 8.49
C MET A 327 -25.34 -4.93 8.11
N ASP A 328 -24.52 -4.86 7.05
CA ASP A 328 -23.63 -5.95 6.62
C ASP A 328 -22.50 -6.17 7.64
N ILE A 329 -21.90 -5.09 8.14
CA ILE A 329 -20.92 -5.14 9.22
C ILE A 329 -21.56 -5.79 10.45
N ASN A 330 -22.80 -5.42 10.79
CA ASN A 330 -23.52 -6.04 11.89
C ASN A 330 -23.75 -7.53 11.65
N ASN A 331 -24.11 -7.95 10.45
CA ASN A 331 -24.27 -9.36 10.08
C ASN A 331 -22.97 -10.16 10.26
N LEU A 332 -21.82 -9.56 9.94
CA LEU A 332 -20.50 -10.17 10.10
C LEU A 332 -20.00 -10.19 11.55
N MET A 333 -20.65 -9.45 12.46
CA MET A 333 -20.21 -9.41 13.86
C MET A 333 -20.31 -10.80 14.50
N PRO A 334 -19.37 -11.15 15.40
CA PRO A 334 -19.47 -12.36 16.21
C PRO A 334 -20.84 -12.47 16.88
N GLY A 335 -21.40 -13.67 16.97
CA GLY A 335 -22.78 -13.92 17.39
C GLY A 335 -23.30 -13.06 18.56
N PRO A 336 -22.56 -12.92 19.69
CA PRO A 336 -22.99 -12.06 20.80
C PRO A 336 -23.11 -10.58 20.43
N ILE A 337 -22.17 -10.06 19.63
CA ILE A 337 -22.13 -8.66 19.20
C ILE A 337 -23.24 -8.40 18.16
N ASN A 338 -23.42 -9.31 17.20
CA ASN A 338 -24.52 -9.23 16.23
C ASN A 338 -25.89 -9.21 16.93
N LYS A 339 -26.11 -10.13 17.89
CA LYS A 339 -27.36 -10.17 18.67
C LYS A 339 -27.61 -8.86 19.43
N TRP A 340 -26.57 -8.31 20.05
CA TRP A 340 -26.68 -7.02 20.74
C TRP A 340 -27.02 -5.88 19.77
N GLY A 341 -26.36 -5.83 18.61
CA GLY A 341 -26.64 -4.84 17.56
C GLY A 341 -28.08 -4.95 17.04
N CYS A 342 -28.55 -6.16 16.76
CA CYS A 342 -29.93 -6.42 16.35
C CYS A 342 -30.94 -6.00 17.44
N ALA A 343 -30.68 -6.30 18.71
CA ALA A 343 -31.55 -5.87 19.80
C ALA A 343 -31.63 -4.34 19.91
N GLN A 344 -30.52 -3.64 19.65
CA GLN A 344 -30.51 -2.18 19.71
C GLN A 344 -31.29 -1.55 18.54
N LEU A 345 -31.21 -2.13 17.35
CA LEU A 345 -32.02 -1.75 16.20
C LEU A 345 -33.51 -2.06 16.44
N GLN A 346 -33.83 -3.23 16.99
CA GLN A 346 -35.20 -3.65 17.28
C GLN A 346 -35.90 -2.73 18.28
N LYS A 347 -35.18 -2.16 19.26
CA LYS A 347 -35.75 -1.16 20.18
C LYS A 347 -36.27 0.09 19.47
N ARG A 348 -35.77 0.37 18.26
CA ARG A 348 -36.06 1.61 17.51
C ARG A 348 -36.97 1.36 16.31
N PHE A 349 -36.90 0.18 15.72
CA PHE A 349 -37.58 -0.19 14.46
C PHE A 349 -38.38 -1.49 14.56
N GLY A 350 -38.69 -1.96 15.78
CA GLY A 350 -39.31 -3.27 16.01
C GLY A 350 -40.72 -3.42 15.44
N ASP A 351 -41.35 -2.32 15.07
CA ASP A 351 -42.62 -2.23 14.35
C ASP A 351 -42.47 -2.38 12.82
N GLN A 352 -41.24 -2.41 12.31
CA GLN A 352 -40.90 -2.55 10.90
C GLN A 352 -40.18 -3.87 10.61
N ASN A 353 -39.99 -4.17 9.32
CA ASN A 353 -39.22 -5.34 8.88
C ASN A 353 -37.77 -5.27 9.38
N ALA A 354 -37.24 -6.42 9.81
CA ALA A 354 -35.88 -6.53 10.28
C ALA A 354 -34.87 -6.30 9.14
N PRO A 355 -33.75 -5.61 9.40
CA PRO A 355 -32.70 -5.44 8.40
C PRO A 355 -31.92 -6.73 8.21
N PHE A 356 -31.24 -6.84 7.07
CA PHE A 356 -30.36 -7.96 6.76
C PHE A 356 -29.36 -8.22 7.89
N GLY A 357 -29.18 -9.51 8.23
CA GLY A 357 -28.37 -9.94 9.37
C GLY A 357 -29.06 -9.85 10.73
N CYS A 358 -30.30 -9.37 10.80
CA CYS A 358 -31.17 -9.40 11.98
C CYS A 358 -32.52 -10.10 11.71
N THR A 359 -32.74 -10.60 10.50
CA THR A 359 -33.94 -11.33 10.11
C THR A 359 -33.96 -12.77 10.63
N ALA A 360 -35.14 -13.27 10.95
CA ALA A 360 -35.43 -14.68 11.16
C ALA A 360 -35.48 -15.43 9.81
N GLY A 361 -35.81 -16.72 9.83
CA GLY A 361 -35.83 -17.56 8.63
C GLY A 361 -36.87 -17.17 7.57
N ASP A 362 -37.75 -16.23 7.88
CA ASP A 362 -38.77 -15.67 6.98
C ASP A 362 -38.31 -14.38 6.27
N TYR A 363 -37.06 -13.95 6.52
CA TYR A 363 -36.44 -12.75 5.93
C TYR A 363 -37.17 -11.43 6.21
N ARG A 364 -38.12 -11.41 7.16
CA ARG A 364 -38.92 -10.22 7.50
C ARG A 364 -38.99 -9.98 9.00
N SER A 365 -39.18 -11.05 9.79
CA SER A 365 -39.30 -10.94 11.24
C SER A 365 -37.94 -10.77 11.91
N TRP A 366 -37.92 -10.16 13.10
CA TRP A 366 -36.71 -10.05 13.93
C TRP A 366 -36.33 -11.40 14.54
N LYS A 367 -35.02 -11.70 14.59
CA LYS A 367 -34.47 -12.96 15.13
C LYS A 367 -34.10 -12.94 16.61
#